data_AF-A0A969ERU0-F1
#
_entry.id   AF-A0A969ERU0-F1
#
_cell.length_a   1.000
_cell.length_b   1.000
_cell.length_c   1.000
_cell.angle_alpha   90.00
_cell.angle_beta   90.00
_cell.angle_gamma   90.00
#
_symmetry.space_group_name_H-M   'P 1'
#
loop_
_entity.id
_entity.type
_entity.pdbx_description
1 polymer ?
#
loop_
_entity_poly.entity_id
_entity_poly.type
_entity_poly.pdbx_seq_one_letter_code
_entity_poly.pdbx_strand_id
1 'polypeptide(L)'
;MDFVEGEPLEVLTEETIPQAQRDAIGEALERLMFRELFEFRCMQTDPNFANYLVDLESDRIILLDFGSVREFSATLVEQYVRLCRAIIADDRTTVRDVAFAIGYLSPDDPAHHIDRAVDLMLLMCEPLRHQGLYDFAHSELPARARALGFELAFQHGFRRAPPPETMFLHRKLVGSFLLCARIGARVDVQALLLPFLDEVKVASI
;
A
#
# COMPACT_ATOMS: atom_id res chain seq x y z
N MET A 1 -0.63 21.63 19.10
CA MET A 1 -1.68 20.63 18.84
C MET A 1 -2.96 21.22 19.34
N ASP A 2 -3.90 21.46 18.44
CA ASP A 2 -5.26 21.82 18.84
C ASP A 2 -5.97 20.53 19.27
N PHE A 3 -6.87 20.64 20.24
CA PHE A 3 -7.72 19.52 20.62
C PHE A 3 -8.73 19.28 19.49
N VAL A 4 -8.82 18.03 19.02
CA VAL A 4 -9.77 17.63 17.99
C VAL A 4 -10.61 16.51 18.58
N GLU A 5 -11.93 16.68 18.56
CA GLU A 5 -12.88 15.65 18.94
C GLU A 5 -12.97 14.59 17.84
N GLY A 6 -12.88 13.32 18.24
CA GLY A 6 -12.97 12.18 17.35
C GLY A 6 -12.96 10.88 18.13
N GLU A 7 -13.47 9.83 17.52
CA GLU A 7 -13.53 8.49 18.10
C GLU A 7 -12.35 7.63 17.62
N PRO A 8 -11.90 6.65 18.41
CA PRO A 8 -10.94 5.66 17.93
C PRO A 8 -11.47 4.92 16.70
N LEU A 9 -10.60 4.61 15.75
CA LEU A 9 -10.98 3.91 14.51
C LEU A 9 -11.68 2.55 14.76
N GLU A 10 -11.46 1.95 15.94
CA GLU A 10 -12.12 0.74 16.39
C GLU A 10 -13.65 0.85 16.45
N VAL A 11 -14.22 2.05 16.64
CA VAL A 11 -15.69 2.25 16.62
C VAL A 11 -16.29 1.78 15.30
N LEU A 12 -15.55 1.92 14.20
CA LEU A 12 -15.95 1.46 12.87
C LEU A 12 -16.08 -0.05 12.77
N THR A 13 -15.66 -0.83 13.78
CA THR A 13 -15.85 -2.28 13.79
C THR A 13 -17.25 -2.69 14.28
N GLU A 14 -17.98 -1.81 14.97
CA GLU A 14 -19.29 -2.09 15.56
C GLU A 14 -20.39 -2.34 14.52
N GLU A 15 -21.19 -3.40 14.68
CA GLU A 15 -22.25 -3.78 13.73
C GLU A 15 -23.28 -2.67 13.44
N THR A 16 -23.39 -1.71 14.35
CA THR A 16 -24.25 -0.51 14.23
C THR A 16 -23.77 0.47 13.16
N ILE A 17 -22.48 0.47 12.82
CA ILE A 17 -21.89 1.37 11.84
C ILE A 17 -22.21 0.88 10.40
N PRO A 18 -22.86 1.72 9.57
CA PRO A 18 -23.19 1.36 8.20
C PRO A 18 -21.95 1.03 7.35
N GLN A 19 -22.11 0.08 6.41
CA GLN A 19 -21.04 -0.28 5.46
C GLN A 19 -20.51 0.93 4.68
N ALA A 20 -21.40 1.83 4.24
CA ALA A 20 -21.01 3.01 3.47
C ALA A 20 -20.03 3.93 4.23
N GLN A 21 -20.16 4.00 5.56
CA GLN A 21 -19.26 4.78 6.40
C GLN A 21 -17.89 4.11 6.55
N ARG A 22 -17.86 2.78 6.70
CA ARG A 22 -16.61 1.99 6.69
C ARG A 22 -15.88 2.13 5.35
N ASP A 23 -16.63 2.09 4.25
CA ASP A 23 -16.09 2.26 2.89
C ASP A 23 -15.54 3.68 2.68
N ALA A 24 -16.25 4.72 3.13
CA ALA A 24 -15.80 6.11 3.04
C ALA A 24 -14.50 6.35 3.82
N ILE A 25 -14.40 5.82 5.04
CA ILE A 25 -13.17 5.92 5.84
C ILE A 25 -12.03 5.09 5.23
N GLY A 26 -12.32 3.88 4.72
CA GLY A 26 -11.33 3.08 4.00
C GLY A 26 -10.79 3.80 2.76
N GLU A 27 -11.67 4.44 1.98
CA GLU A 27 -11.26 5.25 0.84
C GLU A 27 -10.40 6.44 1.27
N ALA A 28 -10.75 7.12 2.36
CA ALA A 28 -9.97 8.23 2.89
C ALA A 28 -8.57 7.78 3.37
N LEU A 29 -8.44 6.59 3.98
CA LEU A 29 -7.16 6.00 4.39
C LEU A 29 -6.27 5.70 3.18
N GLU A 30 -6.80 5.00 2.18
CA GLU A 30 -6.06 4.67 0.96
C GLU A 30 -5.70 5.93 0.16
N ARG A 31 -6.61 6.90 0.08
CA ARG A 31 -6.38 8.19 -0.58
C ARG A 31 -5.25 8.94 0.10
N LEU A 32 -5.26 9.00 1.43
CA LEU A 32 -4.18 9.63 2.20
C LEU A 32 -2.84 8.98 1.87
N MET A 33 -2.76 7.65 1.87
CA MET A 33 -1.53 6.92 1.53
C MET A 33 -1.02 7.28 0.12
N PHE A 34 -1.91 7.38 -0.87
CA PHE A 34 -1.51 7.80 -2.23
C PHE A 34 -1.05 9.26 -2.30
N ARG A 35 -1.73 10.17 -1.59
CA ARG A 35 -1.27 11.56 -1.48
C ARG A 35 0.09 11.65 -0.80
N GLU A 36 0.31 10.92 0.29
CA GLU A 36 1.59 10.84 0.98
C GLU A 36 2.73 10.39 0.06
N LEU A 37 2.48 9.40 -0.80
CA LEU A 37 3.48 8.87 -1.72
C LEU A 37 3.71 9.76 -2.95
N PHE A 38 2.63 10.12 -3.67
CA PHE A 38 2.73 10.70 -5.01
C PHE A 38 2.64 12.24 -5.01
N GLU A 39 1.91 12.84 -4.08
CA GLU A 39 1.70 14.30 -4.01
C GLU A 39 2.70 14.94 -3.04
N PHE A 40 2.67 14.50 -1.78
CA PHE A 40 3.49 15.09 -0.72
C PHE A 40 4.93 14.58 -0.76
N ARG A 41 5.13 13.34 -1.24
CA ARG A 41 6.40 12.59 -1.16
C ARG A 41 6.94 12.53 0.26
N CYS A 42 6.01 12.47 1.21
CA CYS A 42 6.23 12.61 2.63
C CYS A 42 5.14 11.79 3.31
N MET A 43 5.53 10.71 3.98
CA MET A 43 4.60 9.69 4.47
C MET A 43 4.84 9.39 5.94
N GLN A 44 3.75 9.30 6.69
CA GLN A 44 3.75 8.66 7.99
C GLN A 44 3.85 7.15 7.81
N THR A 45 4.99 6.58 8.20
CA THR A 45 5.32 5.16 7.96
C THR A 45 4.85 4.21 9.07
N ASP A 46 4.25 4.76 10.13
CA ASP A 46 3.64 3.98 11.21
C ASP A 46 2.10 3.90 11.03
N PRO A 47 1.57 2.75 10.59
CA PRO A 47 0.13 2.56 10.38
C PRO A 47 -0.61 2.19 11.67
N ASN A 48 -0.10 2.54 12.85
CA ASN A 48 -0.74 2.20 14.12
C ASN A 48 -2.12 2.87 14.24
N PHE A 49 -3.15 2.07 14.57
CA PHE A 49 -4.54 2.51 14.80
C PHE A 49 -4.64 3.70 15.76
N ALA A 50 -3.82 3.71 16.80
CA ALA A 50 -3.82 4.77 17.81
C ALA A 50 -3.42 6.15 17.26
N ASN A 51 -2.86 6.23 16.05
CA ASN A 51 -2.48 7.48 15.42
C ASN A 51 -3.64 8.13 14.64
N TYR A 52 -4.81 7.50 14.61
CA TYR A 52 -5.95 7.94 13.83
C TYR A 52 -7.21 8.00 14.71
N LEU A 53 -7.93 9.11 14.62
CA LEU A 53 -9.34 9.18 15.05
C LEU A 53 -10.23 9.31 13.83
N VAL A 54 -11.52 9.05 14.03
CA VAL A 54 -12.57 9.27 13.05
C VAL A 54 -13.59 10.26 13.60
N ASP A 55 -13.98 11.21 12.76
CA ASP A 55 -15.20 11.98 12.94
C ASP A 55 -16.30 11.31 12.12
N LEU A 56 -17.22 10.63 12.82
CA LEU A 56 -18.33 9.89 12.22
C LEU A 56 -19.43 10.82 11.66
N GLU A 57 -19.45 12.11 12.00
CA GLU A 57 -20.43 13.03 11.42
C GLU A 57 -20.01 13.50 10.03
N SER A 58 -18.70 13.63 9.81
CA SER A 58 -18.14 14.17 8.57
C SER A 58 -17.35 13.18 7.72
N ASP A 59 -17.27 11.91 8.15
CA ASP A 59 -16.48 10.83 7.54
C ASP A 59 -15.01 11.22 7.32
N ARG A 60 -14.43 11.91 8.32
CA ARG A 60 -13.04 12.37 8.26
C ARG A 60 -12.14 11.56 9.17
N ILE A 61 -10.90 11.40 8.69
CA ILE A 61 -9.82 10.85 9.49
C ILE A 61 -9.03 12.00 10.09
N ILE A 62 -8.73 11.90 11.38
CA ILE A 62 -7.93 12.84 12.14
C ILE A 62 -6.60 12.16 12.45
N LEU A 63 -5.49 12.77 12.03
CA LEU A 63 -4.14 12.25 12.24
C LEU A 63 -3.55 12.86 13.51
N LEU A 64 -3.18 12.01 14.47
CA LEU A 64 -2.66 12.44 15.77
C LEU A 64 -1.13 12.54 15.82
N ASP A 65 -0.42 11.67 15.09
CA ASP A 65 1.03 11.56 15.19
C ASP A 65 1.72 11.63 13.82
N PHE A 66 2.79 12.43 13.75
CA PHE A 66 3.68 12.60 12.61
C PHE A 66 5.15 12.27 12.96
N GLY A 67 5.41 11.59 14.08
CA GLY A 67 6.75 11.31 14.60
C GLY A 67 7.60 10.36 13.75
N SER A 68 6.98 9.58 12.86
CA SER A 68 7.66 8.61 11.97
C SER A 68 7.49 8.94 10.49
N VAL A 69 7.66 10.22 10.15
CA VAL A 69 7.60 10.70 8.77
C VAL A 69 8.89 10.39 8.01
N ARG A 70 8.74 10.03 6.73
CA ARG A 70 9.83 9.81 5.78
C ARG A 70 9.56 10.56 4.49
N GLU A 71 10.59 11.20 3.96
CA GLU A 71 10.57 11.83 2.64
C GLU A 71 11.02 10.83 1.57
N PHE A 72 10.41 10.90 0.39
CA PHE A 72 10.77 10.11 -0.77
C PHE A 72 11.34 11.02 -1.87
N SER A 73 12.44 10.60 -2.47
CA SER A 73 13.01 11.33 -3.61
C SER A 73 12.07 11.31 -4.81
N ALA A 74 12.12 12.34 -5.67
CA ALA A 74 11.33 12.37 -6.90
C ALA A 74 11.57 11.13 -7.77
N THR A 75 12.83 10.72 -7.90
CA THR A 75 13.23 9.52 -8.66
C THR A 75 12.60 8.24 -8.12
N LEU A 76 12.55 8.08 -6.79
CA LEU A 76 11.93 6.90 -6.19
C LEU A 76 10.40 6.90 -6.41
N VAL A 77 9.75 8.07 -6.34
CA VAL A 77 8.32 8.21 -6.64
C VAL A 77 8.02 7.90 -8.10
N GLU A 78 8.83 8.37 -9.04
CA GLU A 78 8.72 8.04 -10.47
C GLU A 78 8.86 6.52 -10.71
N GLN A 79 9.77 5.85 -10.00
CA GLN A 79 9.91 4.40 -10.04
C GLN A 79 8.65 3.69 -9.52
N TYR A 80 8.05 4.16 -8.42
CA TYR A 80 6.79 3.60 -7.91
C TYR A 80 5.60 3.83 -8.84
N VAL A 81 5.53 4.98 -9.52
CA VAL A 81 4.52 5.23 -10.56
C VAL A 81 4.68 4.24 -11.71
N ARG A 82 5.91 4.02 -12.20
CA ARG A 82 6.20 3.02 -13.23
C ARG A 82 5.85 1.60 -12.76
N LEU A 83 6.15 1.26 -11.50
CA LEU A 83 5.80 -0.02 -10.90
C LEU A 83 4.29 -0.23 -10.85
N CYS A 84 3.54 0.75 -10.35
CA CYS A 84 2.08 0.68 -10.25
C CYS A 84 1.43 0.50 -11.63
N ARG A 85 1.87 1.27 -12.63
CA ARG A 85 1.41 1.11 -14.02
C ARG A 85 1.68 -0.29 -14.57
N ALA A 86 2.89 -0.82 -14.33
CA ALA A 86 3.25 -2.16 -14.76
C ALA A 86 2.43 -3.26 -14.07
N ILE A 87 2.17 -3.10 -12.76
CA ILE A 87 1.33 -4.02 -11.99
C ILE A 87 -0.12 -4.03 -12.52
N ILE A 88 -0.70 -2.85 -12.76
CA ILE A 88 -2.05 -2.71 -13.31
C ILE A 88 -2.13 -3.37 -14.70
N ALA A 89 -1.10 -3.20 -15.53
CA ALA A 89 -1.02 -3.77 -16.88
C ALA A 89 -0.59 -5.25 -16.92
N ASP A 90 -0.29 -5.87 -15.78
CA ASP A 90 0.33 -7.20 -15.68
C ASP A 90 1.65 -7.33 -16.48
N ASP A 91 2.38 -6.22 -16.66
CA ASP A 91 3.68 -6.17 -17.33
C ASP A 91 4.79 -6.64 -16.38
N ARG A 92 4.92 -7.97 -16.30
CA ARG A 92 5.93 -8.66 -15.49
C ARG A 92 7.37 -8.21 -15.82
N THR A 93 7.64 -7.84 -17.07
CA THR A 93 8.99 -7.42 -17.49
C THR A 93 9.33 -6.09 -16.85
N THR A 94 8.42 -5.11 -16.94
CA THR A 94 8.62 -3.82 -16.29
C THR A 94 8.62 -3.92 -14.77
N VAL A 95 7.76 -4.77 -14.17
CA VAL A 95 7.80 -5.03 -12.71
C VAL A 95 9.18 -5.50 -12.26
N ARG A 96 9.76 -6.47 -12.98
CA ARG A 96 11.10 -6.97 -12.71
C ARG A 96 12.16 -5.89 -12.86
N ASP A 97 12.14 -5.15 -13.96
CA ASP A 97 13.15 -4.15 -14.25
C ASP A 97 13.11 -3.00 -13.23
N VAL A 98 11.92 -2.60 -12.79
CA VAL A 98 11.77 -1.64 -11.69
C VAL A 98 12.26 -2.26 -10.39
N ALA A 99 11.89 -3.50 -10.06
CA ALA A 99 12.35 -4.19 -8.85
C ALA A 99 13.89 -4.23 -8.72
N PHE A 100 14.62 -4.36 -9.83
CA PHE A 100 16.08 -4.16 -9.84
C PHE A 100 16.47 -2.72 -9.52
N ALA A 101 15.83 -1.74 -10.15
CA ALA A 101 16.14 -0.32 -10.00
C ALA A 101 15.86 0.23 -8.58
N ILE A 102 14.83 -0.28 -7.90
CA ILE A 102 14.51 0.06 -6.50
C ILE A 102 15.25 -0.84 -5.48
N GLY A 103 16.11 -1.76 -5.95
CA GLY A 103 16.98 -2.57 -5.10
C GLY A 103 16.30 -3.74 -4.39
N TYR A 104 15.12 -4.18 -4.85
CA TYR A 104 14.47 -5.40 -4.35
C TYR A 104 15.14 -6.68 -4.84
N LEU A 105 15.72 -6.63 -6.04
CA LEU A 105 16.33 -7.76 -6.72
C LEU A 105 17.71 -7.39 -7.26
N SER A 106 18.52 -8.40 -7.56
CA SER A 106 19.79 -8.28 -8.29
C SER A 106 19.73 -9.05 -9.61
N PRO A 107 20.37 -8.56 -10.69
CA PRO A 107 20.58 -9.35 -11.89
C PRO A 107 21.33 -10.68 -11.64
N ASP A 108 22.09 -10.75 -10.56
CA ASP A 108 22.83 -11.96 -10.13
C ASP A 108 21.96 -12.98 -9.36
N ASP A 109 20.71 -12.63 -9.03
CA ASP A 109 19.82 -13.57 -8.37
C ASP A 109 19.42 -14.70 -9.34
N PRO A 110 19.19 -15.92 -8.85
CA PRO A 110 18.71 -17.01 -9.69
C PRO A 110 17.40 -16.62 -10.40
N ALA A 111 17.26 -16.98 -11.68
CA ALA A 111 16.09 -16.62 -12.48
C ALA A 111 14.75 -17.00 -11.81
N HIS A 112 14.67 -18.18 -11.22
CA HIS A 112 13.45 -18.61 -10.52
C HIS A 112 13.18 -17.81 -9.24
N HIS A 113 14.21 -17.26 -8.59
CA HIS A 113 14.03 -16.36 -7.44
C HIS A 113 13.45 -15.02 -7.88
N ILE A 114 13.97 -14.47 -8.98
CA ILE A 114 13.45 -13.25 -9.62
C ILE A 114 11.97 -13.44 -9.99
N ASP A 115 11.64 -14.54 -10.66
CA ASP A 115 10.25 -14.82 -11.08
C ASP A 115 9.30 -14.91 -9.88
N ARG A 116 9.72 -15.56 -8.79
CA ARG A 116 8.91 -15.69 -7.56
C ARG A 116 8.76 -14.39 -6.80
N ALA A 117 9.77 -13.53 -6.81
CA ALA A 117 9.66 -12.20 -6.23
C ALA A 117 8.69 -11.32 -7.02
N VAL A 118 8.71 -11.42 -8.37
CA VAL A 118 7.73 -10.75 -9.23
C VAL A 118 6.32 -11.28 -8.96
N ASP A 119 6.14 -12.59 -8.82
CA ASP A 119 4.85 -13.18 -8.42
C ASP A 119 4.36 -12.61 -7.09
N LEU A 120 5.24 -12.49 -6.11
CA LEU A 120 4.91 -11.95 -4.79
C LEU A 120 4.52 -10.47 -4.86
N MET A 121 5.24 -9.66 -5.64
CA MET A 121 4.89 -8.25 -5.84
C MET A 121 3.52 -8.09 -6.49
N LEU A 122 3.25 -8.86 -7.55
CA LEU A 122 1.96 -8.85 -8.24
C LEU A 122 0.82 -9.33 -7.34
N LEU A 123 1.08 -10.32 -6.48
CA LEU A 123 0.13 -10.82 -5.50
C LEU A 123 -0.17 -9.76 -4.44
N MET A 124 0.86 -9.19 -3.81
CA MET A 124 0.71 -8.17 -2.76
C MET A 124 -0.03 -6.92 -3.24
N CYS A 125 0.05 -6.61 -4.53
CA CYS A 125 -0.65 -5.50 -5.16
C CYS A 125 -1.95 -5.92 -5.87
N GLU A 126 -2.54 -7.07 -5.52
CA GLU A 126 -3.84 -7.51 -6.03
C GLU A 126 -4.93 -6.43 -5.93
N PRO A 127 -5.07 -5.63 -4.85
CA PRO A 127 -6.09 -4.58 -4.80
C PRO A 127 -5.96 -3.55 -5.93
N LEU A 128 -4.73 -3.28 -6.40
CA LEU A 128 -4.49 -2.35 -7.52
C LEU A 128 -4.93 -2.94 -8.87
N ARG A 129 -5.08 -4.27 -8.96
CA ARG A 129 -5.45 -5.01 -10.17
C ARG A 129 -6.90 -5.44 -10.18
N HIS A 130 -7.58 -5.34 -9.05
CA HIS A 130 -8.99 -5.68 -8.92
C HIS A 130 -9.85 -4.59 -9.56
N GLN A 131 -10.83 -4.99 -10.38
CA GLN A 131 -11.77 -4.06 -10.99
C GLN A 131 -12.99 -3.90 -10.09
N GLY A 132 -13.26 -2.68 -9.63
CA GLY A 132 -14.37 -2.37 -8.73
C GLY A 132 -13.97 -2.47 -7.25
N LEU A 133 -14.98 -2.61 -6.38
CA LEU A 133 -14.79 -2.62 -4.93
C LEU A 133 -14.05 -3.88 -4.48
N TYR A 134 -12.85 -3.70 -3.93
CA TYR A 134 -12.09 -4.76 -3.30
C TYR A 134 -12.51 -4.91 -1.82
N ASP A 135 -13.03 -6.08 -1.45
CA ASP A 135 -13.41 -6.40 -0.07
C ASP A 135 -12.19 -6.87 0.73
N PHE A 136 -11.65 -5.99 1.57
CA PHE A 136 -10.45 -6.28 2.35
C PHE A 136 -10.69 -7.31 3.44
N ALA A 137 -11.87 -7.34 4.06
CA ALA A 137 -12.17 -8.24 5.17
C ALA A 137 -12.30 -9.70 4.73
N HIS A 138 -12.82 -9.93 3.52
CA HIS A 138 -12.99 -11.27 2.96
C HIS A 138 -11.83 -11.70 2.03
N SER A 139 -10.74 -10.93 1.99
CA SER A 139 -9.59 -11.25 1.15
C SER A 139 -8.74 -12.39 1.70
N GLU A 140 -8.43 -13.37 0.85
CA GLU A 140 -7.46 -14.42 1.15
C GLU A 140 -6.01 -14.00 0.86
N LEU A 141 -5.77 -12.74 0.46
CA LEU A 141 -4.45 -12.22 0.11
C LEU A 141 -3.40 -12.47 1.21
N PRO A 142 -3.65 -12.17 2.51
CA PRO A 142 -2.65 -12.40 3.54
C PRO A 142 -2.22 -13.87 3.65
N ALA A 143 -3.13 -14.82 3.43
CA ALA A 143 -2.80 -16.24 3.47
C ALA A 143 -1.93 -16.67 2.28
N ARG A 144 -2.31 -16.23 1.06
CA ARG A 144 -1.53 -16.50 -0.16
C ARG A 144 -0.14 -15.85 -0.12
N ALA A 145 -0.06 -14.60 0.34
CA ALA A 145 1.20 -13.89 0.49
C ALA A 145 2.15 -14.56 1.49
N ARG A 146 1.62 -15.03 2.63
CA ARG A 146 2.41 -15.82 3.59
C ARG A 146 2.94 -17.10 2.96
N ALA A 147 2.09 -17.87 2.29
CA ALA A 147 2.49 -19.14 1.66
C ALA A 147 3.63 -18.91 0.65
N LEU A 148 3.47 -17.96 -0.27
CA LEU A 148 4.49 -17.64 -1.27
C LEU A 148 5.76 -17.05 -0.65
N GLY A 149 5.63 -16.19 0.37
CA GLY A 149 6.76 -15.63 1.10
C GLY A 149 7.57 -16.70 1.85
N PHE A 150 6.90 -17.69 2.44
CA PHE A 150 7.56 -18.83 3.07
C PHE A 150 8.34 -19.66 2.05
N GLU A 151 7.78 -19.95 0.88
CA GLU A 151 8.49 -20.65 -0.20
C GLU A 151 9.75 -19.90 -0.62
N LEU A 152 9.65 -18.58 -0.80
CA LEU A 152 10.78 -17.72 -1.18
C LEU A 152 11.89 -17.74 -0.11
N ALA A 153 11.51 -17.61 1.16
CA ALA A 153 12.44 -17.59 2.29
C ALA A 153 13.12 -18.96 2.50
N PHE A 154 12.37 -20.06 2.36
CA PHE A 154 12.88 -21.41 2.59
C PHE A 154 13.84 -21.87 1.48
N GLN A 155 13.59 -21.49 0.24
CA GLN A 155 14.40 -21.94 -0.90
C GLN A 155 15.75 -21.21 -0.97
N HIS A 156 15.82 -19.91 -0.61
CA HIS A 156 17.03 -19.10 -0.86
C HIS A 156 17.44 -18.11 0.23
N GLY A 157 16.66 -17.96 1.30
CA GLY A 157 16.79 -16.86 2.25
C GLY A 157 16.50 -15.50 1.59
N PHE A 158 16.20 -14.48 2.39
CA PHE A 158 16.24 -13.10 1.91
C PHE A 158 17.71 -12.73 1.65
N ARG A 159 18.19 -12.93 0.41
CA ARG A 159 19.61 -12.72 0.06
C ARG A 159 20.07 -11.29 0.29
N ARG A 160 19.15 -10.32 0.22
CA ARG A 160 19.38 -8.92 0.57
C ARG A 160 18.19 -8.38 1.34
N ALA A 161 18.48 -7.54 2.32
CA ALA A 161 17.48 -6.66 2.89
C ALA A 161 17.15 -5.57 1.85
N PRO A 162 15.86 -5.29 1.58
CA PRO A 162 15.49 -4.14 0.77
C PRO A 162 16.02 -2.84 1.40
N PRO A 163 16.22 -1.77 0.61
CA PRO A 163 16.57 -0.48 1.17
C PRO A 163 15.56 -0.04 2.27
N PRO A 164 16.00 0.65 3.34
CA PRO A 164 15.11 1.06 4.43
C PRO A 164 13.85 1.79 3.97
N GLU A 165 13.99 2.71 3.01
CA GLU A 165 12.88 3.50 2.44
C GLU A 165 11.79 2.62 1.83
N THR A 166 12.17 1.53 1.15
CA THR A 166 11.22 0.63 0.53
C THR A 166 10.53 -0.27 1.56
N MET A 167 11.25 -0.68 2.61
CA MET A 167 10.67 -1.40 3.75
C MET A 167 9.62 -0.56 4.49
N PHE A 168 9.85 0.75 4.66
CA PHE A 168 8.87 1.64 5.28
C PHE A 168 7.58 1.77 4.46
N LEU A 169 7.70 1.92 3.14
CA LEU A 169 6.52 1.93 2.27
C LEU A 169 5.76 0.60 2.35
N HIS A 170 6.46 -0.53 2.32
CA HIS A 170 5.84 -1.85 2.47
C HIS A 170 5.08 -1.99 3.78
N ARG A 171 5.66 -1.50 4.88
CA ARG A 171 4.99 -1.49 6.18
C ARG A 171 3.72 -0.63 6.16
N LYS A 172 3.75 0.53 5.51
CA LYS A 172 2.55 1.37 5.33
C LYS A 172 1.48 0.65 4.49
N LEU A 173 1.85 0.07 3.36
CA LEU A 173 0.92 -0.66 2.48
C LEU A 173 0.24 -1.83 3.22
N VAL A 174 1.04 -2.66 3.90
CA VAL A 174 0.51 -3.78 4.71
C VAL A 174 -0.37 -3.26 5.85
N GLY A 175 0.04 -2.18 6.50
CA GLY A 175 -0.75 -1.55 7.56
C GLY A 175 -2.09 -1.02 7.07
N SER A 176 -2.11 -0.30 5.95
CA SER A 176 -3.33 0.21 5.32
C SER A 176 -4.29 -0.92 4.94
N PHE A 177 -3.74 -1.98 4.34
CA PHE A 177 -4.52 -3.19 4.05
C PHE A 177 -5.18 -3.76 5.31
N LEU A 178 -4.41 -3.94 6.39
CA LEU A 178 -4.91 -4.50 7.64
C LEU A 178 -5.93 -3.57 8.33
N LEU A 179 -5.76 -2.25 8.21
CA LEU A 179 -6.71 -1.24 8.66
C LEU A 179 -8.05 -1.41 7.93
N CYS A 180 -8.04 -1.38 6.60
CA CYS A 180 -9.22 -1.58 5.76
C CYS A 180 -9.90 -2.93 6.03
N ALA A 181 -9.12 -4.01 6.17
CA ALA A 181 -9.64 -5.32 6.49
C ALA A 181 -10.32 -5.37 7.86
N ARG A 182 -9.74 -4.72 8.89
CA ARG A 182 -10.29 -4.73 10.24
C ARG A 182 -11.62 -3.97 10.32
N ILE A 183 -11.73 -2.83 9.64
CA ILE A 183 -12.97 -2.05 9.64
C ILE A 183 -14.02 -2.59 8.67
N GLY A 184 -13.67 -3.60 7.86
CA GLY A 184 -14.58 -4.17 6.87
C GLY A 184 -14.80 -3.28 5.65
N ALA A 185 -13.85 -2.41 5.31
CA ALA A 185 -13.97 -1.49 4.18
C ALA A 185 -13.89 -2.21 2.84
N ARG A 186 -14.61 -1.67 1.87
CA ARG A 186 -14.57 -2.04 0.45
C ARG A 186 -14.20 -0.81 -0.35
N VAL A 187 -13.10 -0.89 -1.09
CA VAL A 187 -12.56 0.29 -1.80
C VAL A 187 -12.20 -0.09 -3.22
N ASP A 188 -12.56 0.75 -4.19
CA ASP A 188 -12.03 0.65 -5.56
C ASP A 188 -10.64 1.29 -5.60
N VAL A 189 -9.64 0.50 -5.19
CA VAL A 189 -8.27 0.98 -5.00
C VAL A 189 -7.65 1.39 -6.33
N GLN A 190 -7.96 0.68 -7.41
CA GLN A 190 -7.46 1.02 -8.74
C GLN A 190 -8.01 2.38 -9.19
N ALA A 191 -9.33 2.58 -9.11
CA ALA A 191 -9.94 3.86 -9.48
C ALA A 191 -9.40 5.02 -8.63
N LEU A 192 -9.10 4.76 -7.35
CA LEU A 192 -8.53 5.74 -6.43
C LEU A 192 -7.08 6.10 -6.77
N LEU A 193 -6.28 5.13 -7.24
CA LEU A 193 -4.87 5.30 -7.58
C LEU A 193 -4.66 6.02 -8.92
N LEU A 194 -5.48 5.73 -9.93
CA LEU A 194 -5.26 6.20 -11.31
C LEU A 194 -4.98 7.72 -11.45
N PRO A 195 -5.74 8.63 -10.80
CA PRO A 195 -5.48 10.07 -10.90
C PRO A 195 -4.06 10.46 -10.47
N PHE A 196 -3.50 9.81 -9.44
CA PHE A 196 -2.15 10.08 -8.96
C PHE A 196 -1.07 9.66 -9.95
N LEU A 197 -1.33 8.60 -10.74
CA LEU A 197 -0.37 8.15 -11.75
C LEU A 197 -0.30 9.13 -12.91
N ASP A 198 -1.43 9.72 -13.32
CA ASP A 198 -1.53 10.64 -14.46
C ASP A 198 -0.91 12.01 -14.18
N GLU A 199 -0.96 12.47 -12.93
CA GLU A 199 -0.37 13.76 -12.51
C GLU A 199 1.17 13.72 -12.47
N VAL A 200 1.75 12.57 -12.15
CA VAL A 200 3.21 12.40 -12.11
C VAL A 200 3.75 12.22 -13.54
N LYS A 201 4.34 13.29 -14.07
CA LYS A 201 5.08 13.26 -15.34
C LYS A 201 6.34 12.40 -15.18
N VAL A 202 6.26 11.13 -15.59
CA VAL A 202 7.44 10.29 -15.71
C VAL A 202 8.26 10.79 -16.91
N ALA A 203 9.51 11.19 -16.69
CA ALA A 203 10.42 11.55 -17.77
C ALA A 203 10.57 10.34 -18.71
N SER A 204 10.26 10.54 -20.00
CA SER A 204 10.50 9.52 -21.02
C SER A 204 12.01 9.26 -21.10
N ILE A 205 12.42 8.00 -20.89
CA ILE A 205 13.80 7.54 -21.11
C ILE A 205 14.08 7.48 -22.60
#